data_AF-A0A9D4X025-F1
#
_entry.id   AF-A0A9D4X025-F1
#
_cell.length_a   1.000
_cell.length_b   1.000
_cell.length_c   1.000
_cell.angle_alpha   90.00
_cell.angle_beta   90.00
_cell.angle_gamma   90.00
#
_symmetry.space_group_name_H-M   'P 1'
#
loop_
_entity.id
_entity.type
_entity.pdbx_description
1 polymer ?
#
loop_
_entity_poly.entity_id
_entity_poly.type
_entity_poly.pdbx_seq_one_letter_code
_entity_poly.pdbx_strand_id
1 'polypeptide(L)'
;MATIPELKRKTCTYSFHREPLTSLIELSNFVTGDPVPLQTLLQFYDPELRCFTFQDYQLAPTLEEYSILMNVPIRYQVPFLDVPKEVDFRVVARALHLSIKEVSDNWKSSGDVVGLPLKYLVRMAKEEAKKGNWEAFHAQLAIMIYGVVLFPSMPNFVDFAAVTIFLGGNPVPTLLADTYYAIHSRHGKGGAIRCCLPLLLRWFLSLLPTSGPFVDAQSTHKWTQRIMSLTFYDIRWQSYRMNVRNVIMSYREFRNVPLIGTKGCINYNPVLSLRQLGFVMNGRPLDAEIAESVYFEKRSDPARLEQVGRA
;
A
#
# COMPACT_ATOMS: atom_id res chain seq x y z
N MET A 1 -12.24 -25.05 44.38
CA MET A 1 -12.79 -24.18 43.32
C MET A 1 -12.04 -22.86 43.36
N ALA A 2 -11.13 -22.64 42.41
CA ALA A 2 -10.42 -21.38 42.25
C ALA A 2 -10.84 -20.77 40.91
N THR A 3 -11.40 -19.57 40.98
CA THR A 3 -11.98 -18.83 39.86
C THR A 3 -10.88 -18.06 39.13
N ILE A 4 -10.79 -18.24 37.81
CA ILE A 4 -9.84 -17.55 36.92
C ILE A 4 -10.39 -16.14 36.60
N PRO A 5 -9.60 -15.05 36.63
CA PRO A 5 -10.12 -13.72 36.31
C PRO A 5 -10.29 -13.52 34.79
N GLU A 6 -11.44 -12.97 34.40
CA GLU A 6 -11.76 -12.59 33.02
C GLU A 6 -10.86 -11.45 32.50
N LEU A 7 -10.22 -11.68 31.35
CA LEU A 7 -9.51 -10.65 30.59
C LEU A 7 -10.53 -9.68 29.95
N LYS A 8 -10.62 -8.45 30.45
CA LYS A 8 -11.39 -7.36 29.83
C LYS A 8 -10.77 -6.98 28.46
N ARG A 9 -11.38 -7.43 27.37
CA ARG A 9 -11.09 -6.95 26.00
C ARG A 9 -11.73 -5.58 25.80
N LYS A 10 -10.92 -4.56 25.48
CA LYS A 10 -11.41 -3.28 24.95
C LYS A 10 -11.67 -3.44 23.44
N THR A 11 -12.93 -3.31 23.03
CA THR A 11 -13.36 -3.25 21.63
C THR A 11 -13.30 -1.81 21.15
N CYS A 12 -12.43 -1.51 20.17
CA CYS A 12 -12.45 -0.25 19.44
C CYS A 12 -13.38 -0.38 18.23
N THR A 13 -14.46 0.41 18.20
CA THR A 13 -15.34 0.56 17.04
C THR A 13 -14.81 1.68 16.13
N TYR A 14 -14.65 1.38 14.84
CA TYR A 14 -14.31 2.36 13.81
C TYR A 14 -15.60 2.87 13.16
N SER A 15 -15.80 4.18 13.11
CA SER A 15 -16.90 4.83 12.38
C SER A 15 -16.41 5.36 11.03
N PHE A 16 -17.13 5.00 9.96
CA PHE A 16 -16.92 5.55 8.62
C PHE A 16 -17.98 6.62 8.36
N HIS A 17 -17.57 7.89 8.31
CA HIS A 17 -18.42 9.00 7.90
C HIS A 17 -18.79 8.83 6.42
N ARG A 18 -20.09 8.79 6.10
CA ARG A 18 -20.63 8.76 4.73
C ARG A 18 -21.18 10.14 4.37
N GLU A 19 -20.65 10.73 3.30
CA GLU A 19 -21.29 11.81 2.52
C GLU A 19 -20.91 11.65 1.02
N PRO A 20 -21.71 12.20 0.08
CA PRO A 20 -22.10 11.49 -1.13
C PRO A 20 -21.21 11.80 -2.33
N LEU A 21 -20.38 10.83 -2.77
CA LEU A 21 -19.84 10.75 -4.14
C LEU A 21 -19.78 9.28 -4.58
N THR A 22 -20.95 8.78 -4.96
CA THR A 22 -21.33 7.37 -5.06
C THR A 22 -20.76 6.61 -6.27
N SER A 23 -19.82 7.11 -7.08
CA SER A 23 -19.36 6.35 -8.26
C SER A 23 -17.88 5.90 -8.25
N LEU A 24 -17.00 6.58 -7.51
CA LEU A 24 -15.57 6.23 -7.42
C LEU A 24 -15.16 5.73 -6.03
N ILE A 25 -15.82 6.19 -4.97
CA ILE A 25 -15.75 5.54 -3.65
C ILE A 25 -16.39 4.16 -3.72
N GLU A 26 -17.45 4.00 -4.54
CA GLU A 26 -17.97 2.69 -4.89
C GLU A 26 -16.91 1.84 -5.57
N LEU A 27 -16.05 2.34 -6.46
CA LEU A 27 -14.92 1.54 -6.96
C LEU A 27 -13.91 1.18 -5.86
N SER A 28 -13.63 2.06 -4.90
CA SER A 28 -12.81 1.66 -3.75
C SER A 28 -13.50 0.56 -2.91
N ASN A 29 -14.80 0.66 -2.67
CA ASN A 29 -15.59 -0.30 -1.89
C ASN A 29 -15.87 -1.61 -2.67
N PHE A 30 -16.04 -1.53 -3.99
CA PHE A 30 -16.25 -2.63 -4.93
C PHE A 30 -14.96 -3.43 -5.11
N VAL A 31 -13.80 -2.78 -4.96
CA VAL A 31 -12.50 -3.44 -4.96
C VAL A 31 -12.09 -3.92 -3.56
N THR A 32 -12.54 -3.30 -2.45
CA THR A 32 -12.18 -3.74 -1.09
C THR A 32 -13.07 -4.80 -0.45
N GLY A 33 -14.23 -5.14 -1.00
CA GLY A 33 -15.08 -6.21 -0.44
C GLY A 33 -15.40 -6.05 1.06
N ASP A 34 -15.56 -7.17 1.76
CA ASP A 34 -15.70 -7.23 3.22
C ASP A 34 -14.42 -6.66 3.89
N PRO A 35 -14.50 -5.59 4.73
CA PRO A 35 -13.33 -5.02 5.39
C PRO A 35 -12.78 -5.90 6.51
N VAL A 36 -13.55 -6.89 6.99
CA VAL A 36 -13.19 -7.74 8.11
C VAL A 36 -11.86 -8.49 7.90
N PRO A 37 -11.55 -9.12 6.75
CA PRO A 37 -10.25 -9.77 6.54
C PRO A 37 -9.05 -8.85 6.77
N LEU A 38 -9.09 -7.61 6.26
CA LEU A 38 -8.02 -6.63 6.51
C LEU A 38 -7.95 -6.22 7.98
N GLN A 39 -9.09 -5.97 8.62
CA GLN A 39 -9.12 -5.65 10.06
C GLN A 39 -8.58 -6.80 10.91
N THR A 40 -8.81 -8.05 10.51
CA THR A 40 -8.22 -9.23 11.14
C THR A 40 -6.71 -9.27 10.91
N LEU A 41 -6.24 -9.10 9.68
CA LEU A 41 -4.80 -9.07 9.36
C LEU A 41 -4.04 -8.03 10.21
N LEU A 42 -4.58 -6.82 10.31
CA LEU A 42 -3.94 -5.72 11.05
C LEU A 42 -3.78 -5.98 12.55
N GLN A 43 -4.55 -6.92 13.13
CA GLN A 43 -4.37 -7.33 14.53
C GLN A 43 -3.09 -8.14 14.75
N PHE A 44 -2.52 -8.70 13.69
CA PHE A 44 -1.28 -9.48 13.72
C PHE A 44 -0.04 -8.64 13.37
N TYR A 45 -0.20 -7.33 13.17
CA TYR A 45 0.94 -6.48 12.83
C TYR A 45 1.91 -6.36 14.00
N ASP A 46 3.15 -6.75 13.73
CA ASP A 46 4.30 -6.68 14.64
C ASP A 46 5.11 -5.42 14.30
N PRO A 47 5.08 -4.37 15.15
CA PRO A 47 5.79 -3.12 14.87
C PRO A 47 7.31 -3.25 14.98
N GLU A 48 7.83 -4.19 15.78
CA GLU A 48 9.28 -4.37 15.97
C GLU A 48 9.88 -5.04 14.73
N LEU A 49 9.22 -6.08 14.23
CA LEU A 49 9.68 -6.82 13.04
C LEU A 49 9.21 -6.22 11.72
N ARG A 50 8.18 -5.35 11.77
CA ARG A 50 7.51 -4.74 10.62
C ARG A 50 6.99 -5.80 9.65
N CYS A 51 6.28 -6.76 10.20
CA CYS A 51 5.60 -7.82 9.47
C CYS A 51 4.28 -8.18 10.17
N PHE A 52 3.60 -9.22 9.69
CA PHE A 52 2.48 -9.83 10.37
C PHE A 52 2.93 -11.14 11.01
N THR A 53 2.87 -11.21 12.33
CA THR A 53 3.33 -12.37 13.11
C THR A 53 2.13 -13.21 13.53
N PHE A 54 2.12 -14.48 13.13
CA PHE A 54 1.14 -15.49 13.51
C PHE A 54 1.79 -16.51 14.46
N GLN A 55 1.06 -17.57 14.80
CA GLN A 55 1.50 -18.55 15.79
C GLN A 55 2.84 -19.21 15.43
N ASP A 56 3.00 -19.65 14.18
CA ASP A 56 4.17 -20.42 13.71
C ASP A 56 4.69 -19.96 12.34
N TYR A 57 4.21 -18.83 11.82
CA TYR A 57 4.70 -18.20 10.60
C TYR A 57 4.59 -16.68 10.65
N GLN A 58 5.28 -16.04 9.71
CA GLN A 58 5.24 -14.60 9.49
C GLN A 58 4.88 -14.34 8.02
N LEU A 59 4.16 -13.24 7.78
CA LEU A 59 3.87 -12.74 6.44
C LEU A 59 4.30 -11.27 6.34
N ALA A 60 4.89 -10.88 5.23
CA ALA A 60 5.22 -9.49 4.95
C ALA A 60 5.07 -9.22 3.45
N PRO A 61 4.34 -8.16 3.03
CA PRO A 61 4.30 -7.77 1.63
C PRO A 61 5.69 -7.39 1.12
N THR A 62 6.01 -7.79 -0.10
CA THR A 62 7.33 -7.56 -0.71
C THR A 62 7.22 -6.73 -1.98
N LEU A 63 8.33 -6.09 -2.40
CA LEU A 63 8.40 -5.36 -3.68
C LEU A 63 8.07 -6.30 -4.85
N GLU A 64 8.56 -7.52 -4.72
CA GLU A 64 8.39 -8.67 -5.61
C GLU A 64 6.92 -9.04 -5.83
N GLU A 65 6.18 -9.28 -4.74
CA GLU A 65 4.76 -9.62 -4.82
C GLU A 65 3.93 -8.43 -5.34
N TYR A 66 4.23 -7.21 -4.89
CA TYR A 66 3.53 -6.01 -5.37
C TYR A 66 3.81 -5.75 -6.85
N SER A 67 5.04 -5.99 -7.33
CA SER A 67 5.41 -5.91 -8.74
C SER A 67 4.58 -6.87 -9.60
N ILE A 68 4.40 -8.11 -9.14
CA ILE A 68 3.59 -9.11 -9.85
C ILE A 68 2.10 -8.74 -9.81
N LEU A 69 1.59 -8.35 -8.65
CA LEU A 69 0.20 -7.94 -8.48
C LEU A 69 -0.19 -6.74 -9.36
N MET A 70 0.74 -5.79 -9.51
CA MET A 70 0.56 -4.60 -10.34
C MET A 70 0.92 -4.83 -11.82
N ASN A 71 1.56 -5.96 -12.14
CA ASN A 71 2.17 -6.23 -13.44
C ASN A 71 3.12 -5.10 -13.89
N VAL A 72 3.90 -4.56 -12.94
CA VAL A 72 4.90 -3.51 -13.17
C VAL A 72 6.24 -4.04 -12.70
N PRO A 73 7.25 -4.18 -13.58
CA PRO A 73 8.54 -4.73 -13.18
C PRO A 73 9.20 -3.82 -12.14
N ILE A 74 9.86 -4.43 -11.15
CA ILE A 74 10.79 -3.70 -10.30
C ILE A 74 11.93 -3.25 -11.21
N ARG A 75 12.00 -1.95 -11.47
CA ARG A 75 13.19 -1.37 -12.07
C ARG A 75 14.24 -1.41 -10.95
N TYR A 76 15.33 -2.16 -11.11
CA TYR A 76 16.49 -2.12 -10.19
C TYR A 76 17.07 -0.71 -10.02
N GLN A 77 16.59 0.25 -10.81
CA GLN A 77 16.87 1.67 -10.71
C GLN A 77 15.98 2.27 -9.61
N VAL A 78 16.63 2.56 -8.48
CA VAL A 78 16.19 3.37 -7.33
C VAL A 78 14.77 3.01 -6.83
N PRO A 79 14.62 2.34 -5.66
CA PRO A 79 13.31 2.05 -5.06
C PRO A 79 12.57 3.31 -4.57
N PHE A 80 12.98 4.50 -5.00
CA PHE A 80 12.50 5.77 -4.51
C PHE A 80 12.20 6.69 -5.69
N LEU A 81 10.94 7.09 -5.82
CA LEU A 81 10.61 8.23 -6.65
C LEU A 81 10.73 9.48 -5.77
N ASP A 82 11.76 10.31 -6.02
CA ASP A 82 11.82 11.62 -5.38
C ASP A 82 10.66 12.46 -5.90
N VAL A 83 9.83 12.97 -4.98
CA VAL A 83 8.68 13.78 -5.36
C VAL A 83 9.22 15.20 -5.52
N PRO A 84 9.20 15.79 -6.74
CA PRO A 84 9.74 17.11 -6.97
C PRO A 84 9.09 18.14 -6.03
N LYS A 85 9.84 19.16 -5.66
CA LYS A 85 9.32 20.26 -4.83
C LYS A 85 8.30 21.12 -5.59
N GLU A 86 8.41 21.17 -6.91
CA GLU A 86 7.59 21.99 -7.79
C GLU A 86 6.99 21.15 -8.92
N VAL A 87 5.79 21.54 -9.36
CA VAL A 87 5.07 20.88 -10.45
C VAL A 87 5.45 21.50 -11.79
N ASP A 88 5.87 20.70 -12.77
CA ASP A 88 5.93 21.14 -14.16
C ASP A 88 4.57 20.91 -14.82
N PHE A 89 3.77 21.97 -14.89
CA PHE A 89 2.44 21.93 -15.51
C PHE A 89 2.47 21.50 -16.97
N ARG A 90 3.58 21.69 -17.70
CA ARG A 90 3.70 21.23 -19.09
C ARG A 90 3.70 19.73 -19.19
N VAL A 91 4.37 19.07 -18.24
CA VAL A 91 4.44 17.61 -18.18
C VAL A 91 3.08 17.03 -17.80
N VAL A 92 2.42 17.61 -16.79
CA VAL A 92 1.07 17.21 -16.38
C VAL A 92 0.06 17.40 -17.52
N ALA A 93 0.06 18.57 -18.16
CA ALA A 93 -0.83 18.89 -19.27
C ALA A 93 -0.65 17.91 -20.43
N ARG A 94 0.59 17.61 -20.83
CA ARG A 94 0.88 16.61 -21.85
C ARG A 94 0.35 15.23 -21.46
N ALA A 95 0.63 14.78 -20.24
CA ALA A 95 0.22 13.46 -19.78
C ALA A 95 -1.31 13.29 -19.69
N LEU A 96 -2.05 14.37 -19.45
CA LEU A 96 -3.51 14.35 -19.35
C LEU A 96 -4.23 14.77 -20.63
N HIS A 97 -3.50 15.08 -21.70
CA HIS A 97 -4.02 15.63 -22.95
C HIS A 97 -4.86 16.91 -22.72
N LEU A 98 -4.34 17.80 -21.87
CA LEU A 98 -4.94 19.09 -21.53
C LEU A 98 -4.00 20.22 -21.95
N SER A 99 -4.52 21.45 -22.00
CA SER A 99 -3.67 22.63 -22.07
C SER A 99 -3.02 22.94 -20.71
N ILE A 100 -1.87 23.61 -20.74
CA ILE A 100 -1.19 24.09 -19.52
C ILE A 100 -2.13 24.94 -18.68
N LYS A 101 -2.91 25.82 -19.34
CA LYS A 101 -3.87 26.70 -18.69
C LYS A 101 -4.96 25.93 -17.96
N GLU A 102 -5.53 24.91 -18.58
CA GLU A 102 -6.54 24.07 -17.94
C GLU A 102 -6.01 23.39 -16.68
N VAL A 103 -4.76 22.89 -16.71
CA VAL A 103 -4.12 22.30 -15.53
C VAL A 103 -3.86 23.36 -14.47
N SER A 104 -3.24 24.50 -14.81
CA SER A 104 -2.90 25.54 -13.83
C SER A 104 -4.13 26.15 -13.18
N ASP A 105 -5.19 26.41 -13.95
CA ASP A 105 -6.43 27.02 -13.45
C ASP A 105 -7.17 26.07 -12.51
N ASN A 106 -7.01 24.75 -12.67
CA ASN A 106 -7.65 23.73 -11.85
C ASN A 106 -6.71 23.08 -10.82
N TRP A 107 -5.45 23.52 -10.75
CA TRP A 107 -4.52 23.12 -9.69
C TRP A 107 -4.89 23.88 -8.41
N LYS A 108 -5.58 23.20 -7.50
CA LYS A 108 -6.16 23.81 -6.30
C LYS A 108 -5.42 23.37 -5.05
N SER A 109 -5.56 24.18 -4.01
CA SER A 109 -5.19 23.81 -2.64
C SER A 109 -6.45 23.38 -1.89
N SER A 110 -6.34 22.33 -1.08
CA SER A 110 -7.39 21.87 -0.18
C SER A 110 -6.74 21.48 1.15
N GLY A 111 -6.79 22.39 2.13
CA GLY A 111 -5.94 22.30 3.33
C GLY A 111 -4.46 22.33 2.95
N ASP A 112 -3.66 21.42 3.51
CA ASP A 112 -2.21 21.31 3.28
C ASP A 112 -1.84 20.48 2.04
N VAL A 113 -2.83 20.15 1.21
CA VAL A 113 -2.67 19.31 0.02
C VAL A 113 -2.97 20.14 -1.22
N VAL A 114 -2.11 19.99 -2.23
CA VAL A 114 -2.25 20.63 -3.55
C VAL A 114 -2.36 19.57 -4.64
N GLY A 115 -3.10 19.87 -5.71
CA GLY A 115 -3.38 18.90 -6.77
C GLY A 115 -4.64 19.21 -7.56
N LEU A 116 -5.29 18.17 -8.08
CA LEU A 116 -6.44 18.28 -8.98
C LEU A 116 -7.73 17.77 -8.33
N PRO A 117 -8.82 18.55 -8.34
CA PRO A 117 -10.13 18.08 -7.87
C PRO A 117 -10.64 16.89 -8.70
N LEU A 118 -11.15 15.86 -8.04
CA LEU A 118 -11.66 14.66 -8.72
C LEU A 118 -12.84 14.99 -9.64
N LYS A 119 -13.72 15.91 -9.22
CA LYS A 119 -14.86 16.38 -10.04
C LYS A 119 -14.41 16.97 -11.39
N TYR A 120 -13.27 17.68 -11.39
CA TYR A 120 -12.69 18.22 -12.62
C TYR A 120 -12.20 17.09 -13.53
N LEU A 121 -11.43 16.14 -13.00
CA LEU A 121 -10.93 14.99 -13.76
C LEU A 121 -12.05 14.11 -14.34
N VAL A 122 -13.10 13.83 -13.56
CA VAL A 122 -14.27 13.07 -14.02
C VAL A 122 -14.97 13.77 -15.18
N ARG A 123 -15.08 15.11 -15.13
CA ARG A 123 -15.67 15.88 -16.21
C ARG A 123 -14.82 15.78 -17.49
N MET A 124 -13.50 15.97 -17.38
CA MET A 124 -12.59 15.84 -18.52
C MET A 124 -12.68 14.44 -19.15
N ALA A 125 -12.63 13.39 -18.33
CA ALA A 125 -12.72 12.01 -18.83
C ALA A 125 -14.04 11.74 -19.57
N LYS A 126 -15.16 12.25 -19.05
CA LYS A 126 -16.46 12.15 -19.73
C LYS A 126 -16.50 12.90 -21.06
N GLU A 127 -15.85 14.05 -21.15
CA GLU A 127 -15.77 14.83 -22.39
C GLU A 127 -14.91 14.09 -23.44
N GLU A 128 -13.77 13.52 -23.05
CA GLU A 128 -12.91 12.75 -23.97
C GLU A 128 -13.57 11.44 -24.43
N ALA A 129 -14.28 10.75 -23.54
CA ALA A 129 -15.06 9.57 -23.91
C ALA A 129 -16.16 9.89 -24.95
N LYS A 130 -16.85 11.03 -24.81
CA LYS A 130 -17.86 11.48 -25.80
C LYS A 130 -17.26 11.79 -27.16
N LYS A 131 -16.03 12.30 -27.19
CA LYS A 131 -15.29 12.58 -28.42
C LYS A 131 -14.68 11.32 -29.05
N GLY A 132 -14.72 10.18 -28.36
CA GLY A 132 -14.04 8.96 -28.78
C GLY A 132 -12.51 9.01 -28.61
N ASN A 133 -11.99 9.97 -27.85
CA ASN A 133 -10.56 10.09 -27.57
C ASN A 133 -10.16 9.17 -26.41
N TRP A 134 -9.99 7.88 -26.73
CA TRP A 134 -9.72 6.85 -25.73
C TRP A 134 -8.34 6.99 -25.07
N GLU A 135 -7.34 7.53 -25.78
CA GLU A 135 -6.01 7.75 -25.22
C GLU A 135 -6.05 8.75 -24.06
N ALA A 136 -6.65 9.93 -24.28
CA ALA A 136 -6.83 10.94 -23.24
C ALA A 136 -7.74 10.44 -22.11
N PHE A 137 -8.82 9.74 -22.44
CA PHE A 137 -9.71 9.14 -21.46
C PHE A 137 -8.96 8.15 -20.54
N HIS A 138 -8.16 7.25 -21.10
CA HIS A 138 -7.39 6.28 -20.31
C HIS A 138 -6.36 6.97 -19.42
N ALA A 139 -5.67 7.99 -19.91
CA ALA A 139 -4.72 8.76 -19.10
C ALA A 139 -5.41 9.47 -17.91
N GLN A 140 -6.58 10.08 -18.16
CA GLN A 140 -7.37 10.77 -17.14
C GLN A 140 -8.01 9.78 -16.14
N LEU A 141 -8.43 8.61 -16.59
CA LEU A 141 -8.88 7.52 -15.72
C LEU A 141 -7.73 7.00 -14.85
N ALA A 142 -6.55 6.77 -15.45
CA ALA A 142 -5.38 6.27 -14.75
C ALA A 142 -4.95 7.22 -13.62
N ILE A 143 -4.87 8.53 -13.85
CA ILE A 143 -4.50 9.47 -12.78
C ILE A 143 -5.54 9.50 -11.65
N MET A 144 -6.83 9.30 -11.95
CA MET A 144 -7.87 9.16 -10.93
C MET A 144 -7.67 7.86 -10.10
N ILE A 145 -7.32 6.73 -10.74
CA ILE A 145 -6.99 5.49 -10.03
C ILE A 145 -5.77 5.70 -9.13
N TYR A 146 -4.75 6.39 -9.61
CA TYR A 146 -3.56 6.71 -8.82
C TYR A 146 -3.92 7.53 -7.57
N GLY A 147 -4.69 8.61 -7.69
CA GLY A 147 -5.00 9.46 -6.54
C GLY A 147 -6.08 8.95 -5.59
N VAL A 148 -7.02 8.13 -6.09
CA VAL A 148 -8.16 7.66 -5.29
C VAL A 148 -7.91 6.27 -4.69
N VAL A 149 -7.24 5.38 -5.43
CA VAL A 149 -7.09 3.97 -5.04
C VAL A 149 -5.66 3.64 -4.61
N LEU A 150 -4.66 4.06 -5.38
CA LEU A 150 -3.26 3.70 -5.10
C LEU A 150 -2.66 4.56 -3.99
N PHE A 151 -2.87 5.88 -4.05
CA PHE A 151 -2.30 6.87 -3.12
C PHE A 151 -3.40 7.76 -2.53
N PRO A 152 -4.38 7.18 -1.80
CA PRO A 152 -5.48 7.95 -1.23
C PRO A 152 -4.96 8.96 -0.20
N SER A 153 -5.18 10.25 -0.48
CA SER A 153 -4.71 11.35 0.38
C SER A 153 -5.87 12.01 1.14
N MET A 154 -6.83 12.54 0.39
CA MET A 154 -8.05 13.15 0.92
C MET A 154 -9.23 12.90 -0.04
N PRO A 155 -10.49 12.94 0.46
CA PRO A 155 -11.64 12.69 -0.38
C PRO A 155 -11.72 13.64 -1.57
N ASN A 156 -12.08 13.10 -2.74
CA ASN A 156 -12.42 13.85 -3.95
C ASN A 156 -11.28 14.69 -4.54
N PHE A 157 -10.05 14.25 -4.31
CA PHE A 157 -8.87 14.99 -4.70
C PHE A 157 -7.75 14.03 -5.12
N VAL A 158 -7.05 14.37 -6.20
CA VAL A 158 -5.81 13.71 -6.60
C VAL A 158 -4.67 14.61 -6.19
N ASP A 159 -3.89 14.16 -5.21
CA ASP A 159 -2.79 14.97 -4.69
C ASP A 159 -1.58 15.00 -5.62
N PHE A 160 -0.73 16.00 -5.42
CA PHE A 160 0.49 16.18 -6.20
C PHE A 160 1.44 14.97 -6.13
N ALA A 161 1.49 14.26 -5.00
CA ALA A 161 2.31 13.07 -4.88
C ALA A 161 1.83 11.95 -5.82
N ALA A 162 0.53 11.69 -5.87
CA ALA A 162 -0.10 10.74 -6.79
C ALA A 162 0.11 11.13 -8.25
N VAL A 163 -0.02 12.43 -8.59
CA VAL A 163 0.29 12.94 -9.94
C VAL A 163 1.75 12.65 -10.30
N THR A 164 2.67 12.90 -9.39
CA THR A 164 4.10 12.68 -9.62
C THR A 164 4.41 11.21 -9.83
N ILE A 165 3.84 10.32 -9.03
CA ILE A 165 4.07 8.87 -9.15
C ILE A 165 3.45 8.34 -10.44
N PHE A 166 2.30 8.86 -10.85
CA PHE A 166 1.71 8.58 -12.16
C PHE A 166 2.66 8.95 -13.30
N LEU A 167 3.25 10.14 -13.27
CA LEU A 167 4.24 10.58 -14.26
C LEU A 167 5.53 9.75 -14.23
N GLY A 168 5.92 9.27 -13.05
CA GLY A 168 7.08 8.40 -12.85
C GLY A 168 6.91 6.97 -13.41
N GLY A 169 5.67 6.51 -13.53
CA GLY A 169 5.30 5.26 -14.19
C GLY A 169 5.57 3.97 -13.41
N ASN A 170 6.27 4.03 -12.26
CA ASN A 170 6.43 2.89 -11.37
C ASN A 170 5.95 3.20 -9.93
N PRO A 171 4.73 2.78 -9.56
CA PRO A 171 4.19 3.04 -8.22
C PRO A 171 4.61 2.01 -7.17
N VAL A 172 5.22 0.88 -7.56
CA VAL A 172 5.39 -0.30 -6.70
C VAL A 172 6.16 0.00 -5.41
N PRO A 173 7.34 0.66 -5.43
CA PRO A 173 8.07 0.93 -4.20
C PRO A 173 7.32 1.87 -3.27
N THR A 174 6.72 2.93 -3.81
CA THR A 174 5.95 3.91 -3.02
C THR A 174 4.68 3.29 -2.44
N LEU A 175 4.01 2.40 -3.16
CA LEU A 175 2.84 1.64 -2.68
C LEU A 175 3.18 0.76 -1.49
N LEU A 176 4.31 0.05 -1.57
CA LEU A 176 4.80 -0.75 -0.45
C LEU A 176 5.18 0.14 0.74
N ALA A 177 5.88 1.24 0.49
CA ALA A 177 6.25 2.23 1.50
C ALA A 177 5.02 2.76 2.26
N ASP A 178 4.00 3.21 1.52
CA ASP A 178 2.78 3.77 2.09
C ASP A 178 1.95 2.71 2.82
N THR A 179 1.98 1.45 2.37
CA THR A 179 1.36 0.32 3.09
C THR A 179 2.00 0.16 4.46
N TYR A 180 3.32 0.01 4.52
CA TYR A 180 4.03 -0.15 5.79
C TYR A 180 3.89 1.08 6.68
N TYR A 181 4.13 2.27 6.12
CA TYR A 181 4.06 3.52 6.89
C TYR A 181 2.67 3.77 7.45
N ALA A 182 1.61 3.56 6.67
CA ALA A 182 0.23 3.79 7.11
C ALA A 182 -0.20 2.83 8.23
N ILE A 183 0.25 1.56 8.19
CA ILE A 183 -0.01 0.59 9.25
C ILE A 183 0.81 0.93 10.50
N HIS A 184 2.11 1.12 10.33
CA HIS A 184 3.04 1.35 11.44
C HIS A 184 2.72 2.64 12.21
N SER A 185 2.49 3.75 11.50
CA SER A 185 2.17 5.04 12.13
C SER A 185 0.87 5.04 12.92
N ARG A 186 -0.04 4.09 12.64
CA ARG A 186 -1.34 3.92 13.30
C ARG A 186 -1.34 2.82 14.36
N HIS A 187 -0.27 2.03 14.45
CA HIS A 187 -0.14 1.01 15.48
C HIS A 187 -0.22 1.64 16.89
N GLY A 188 -1.06 1.07 17.75
CA GLY A 188 -1.32 1.58 19.12
C GLY A 188 -2.08 2.91 19.22
N LYS A 189 -2.20 3.68 18.12
CA LYS A 189 -2.87 4.99 18.07
C LYS A 189 -4.29 4.93 17.51
N GLY A 190 -4.60 3.88 16.74
CA GLY A 190 -5.87 3.75 16.03
C GLY A 190 -6.06 4.81 14.94
N GLY A 191 -7.28 4.91 14.42
CA GLY A 191 -7.65 5.81 13.32
C GLY A 191 -7.57 5.17 11.93
N ALA A 192 -7.84 5.98 10.91
CA ALA A 192 -7.92 5.50 9.53
C ALA A 192 -6.53 5.24 8.94
N ILE A 193 -6.35 4.05 8.36
CA ILE A 193 -5.19 3.69 7.53
C ILE A 193 -5.45 4.20 6.11
N ARG A 194 -4.50 4.96 5.56
CA ARG A 194 -4.57 5.53 4.22
C ARG A 194 -3.45 4.96 3.36
N CYS A 195 -3.74 3.84 2.72
CA CYS A 195 -2.89 3.18 1.73
C CYS A 195 -3.77 2.46 0.70
N CYS A 196 -3.18 1.75 -0.27
CA CYS A 196 -3.92 0.95 -1.22
C CYS A 196 -4.48 -0.34 -0.57
N LEU A 197 -5.61 -0.22 0.14
CA LEU A 197 -6.28 -1.34 0.80
C LEU A 197 -6.65 -2.49 -0.16
N PRO A 198 -7.16 -2.23 -1.38
CA PRO A 198 -7.31 -3.27 -2.40
C PRO A 198 -6.10 -4.16 -2.63
N LEU A 199 -4.93 -3.54 -2.77
CA LEU A 199 -3.70 -4.25 -3.10
C LEU A 199 -3.25 -5.11 -1.91
N LEU A 200 -3.32 -4.54 -0.70
CA LEU A 200 -3.01 -5.27 0.54
C LEU A 200 -3.98 -6.45 0.74
N LEU A 201 -5.28 -6.26 0.50
CA LEU A 201 -6.27 -7.34 0.61
C LEU A 201 -6.00 -8.43 -0.42
N ARG A 202 -5.77 -8.05 -1.67
CA ARG A 202 -5.48 -9.00 -2.76
C ARG A 202 -4.21 -9.79 -2.48
N TRP A 203 -3.17 -9.13 -1.97
CA TRP A 203 -1.95 -9.78 -1.49
C TRP A 203 -2.27 -10.81 -0.40
N PHE A 204 -2.96 -10.38 0.67
CA PHE A 204 -3.27 -11.24 1.80
C PHE A 204 -4.10 -12.46 1.39
N LEU A 205 -5.19 -12.26 0.63
CA LEU A 205 -6.05 -13.35 0.18
C LEU A 205 -5.33 -14.33 -0.75
N SER A 206 -4.29 -13.90 -1.48
CA SER A 206 -3.51 -14.79 -2.34
C SER A 206 -2.76 -15.87 -1.57
N LEU A 207 -2.45 -15.61 -0.30
CA LEU A 207 -1.68 -16.47 0.60
C LEU A 207 -2.57 -17.48 1.34
N LEU A 208 -3.88 -17.28 1.35
CA LEU A 208 -4.82 -18.09 2.12
C LEU A 208 -5.30 -19.34 1.34
N PRO A 209 -5.68 -20.42 2.05
CA PRO A 209 -6.28 -21.59 1.41
C PRO A 209 -7.52 -21.24 0.58
N THR A 210 -7.64 -21.85 -0.59
CA THR A 210 -8.83 -21.72 -1.46
C THR A 210 -9.80 -22.88 -1.32
N SER A 211 -9.53 -23.83 -0.43
CA SER A 211 -10.34 -25.01 -0.16
C SER A 211 -10.08 -25.54 1.25
N GLY A 212 -10.92 -26.47 1.71
CA GLY A 212 -10.73 -27.15 2.99
C GLY A 212 -11.27 -26.36 4.19
N PRO A 213 -10.86 -26.71 5.43
CA PRO A 213 -11.50 -26.23 6.65
C PRO A 213 -11.58 -24.70 6.76
N PHE A 214 -10.57 -23.99 6.24
CA PHE A 214 -10.57 -22.53 6.21
C PHE A 214 -11.77 -21.97 5.43
N VAL A 215 -12.10 -22.55 4.28
CA VAL A 215 -13.22 -22.11 3.42
C VAL A 215 -14.55 -22.66 3.95
N ASP A 216 -14.58 -23.93 4.34
CA ASP A 216 -15.79 -24.61 4.82
C ASP A 216 -16.35 -23.95 6.10
N ALA A 217 -15.47 -23.38 6.93
CA ALA A 217 -15.83 -22.67 8.14
C ALA A 217 -16.29 -21.20 7.92
N GLN A 218 -16.37 -20.69 6.69
CA GLN A 218 -16.70 -19.28 6.42
C GLN A 218 -18.06 -18.85 6.99
N SER A 219 -19.05 -19.74 7.01
CA SER A 219 -20.40 -19.47 7.54
C SER A 219 -20.52 -19.62 9.06
N THR A 220 -19.57 -20.32 9.70
CA THR A 220 -19.65 -20.70 11.12
C THR A 220 -18.63 -19.98 12.00
N HIS A 221 -17.50 -19.56 11.44
CA HIS A 221 -16.39 -18.95 12.17
C HIS A 221 -16.07 -17.55 11.67
N LYS A 222 -15.72 -16.67 12.61
CA LYS A 222 -15.21 -15.33 12.31
C LYS A 222 -13.84 -15.42 11.64
N TRP A 223 -13.48 -14.41 10.86
CA TRP A 223 -12.15 -14.29 10.23
C TRP A 223 -11.00 -14.52 11.20
N THR A 224 -11.03 -13.90 12.39
CA THR A 224 -9.97 -14.09 13.40
C THR A 224 -9.83 -15.56 13.82
N GLN A 225 -10.94 -16.29 14.00
CA GLN A 225 -10.87 -17.71 14.36
C GLN A 225 -10.29 -18.55 13.22
N ARG A 226 -10.73 -18.29 11.99
CA ARG A 226 -10.25 -18.98 10.78
C ARG A 226 -8.76 -18.73 10.52
N ILE A 227 -8.28 -17.51 10.76
CA ILE A 227 -6.86 -17.15 10.60
C ILE A 227 -6.02 -17.76 11.72
N MET A 228 -6.49 -17.73 12.97
CA MET A 228 -5.79 -18.35 14.11
C MET A 228 -5.69 -19.87 14.01
N SER A 229 -6.55 -20.53 13.23
CA SER A 229 -6.45 -21.97 12.99
C SER A 229 -5.45 -22.35 11.89
N LEU A 230 -4.93 -21.39 11.13
CA LEU A 230 -3.94 -21.66 10.09
C LEU A 230 -2.57 -21.90 10.71
N THR A 231 -1.85 -22.86 10.14
CA THR A 231 -0.43 -23.12 10.39
C THR A 231 0.39 -22.74 9.17
N PHE A 232 1.71 -22.83 9.28
CA PHE A 232 2.57 -22.58 8.12
C PHE A 232 2.31 -23.56 6.95
N TYR A 233 1.73 -24.73 7.18
CA TYR A 233 1.41 -25.70 6.11
C TYR A 233 0.20 -25.29 5.26
N ASP A 234 -0.70 -24.48 5.83
CA ASP A 234 -1.92 -24.06 5.15
C ASP A 234 -1.68 -22.85 4.22
N ILE A 235 -0.60 -22.11 4.46
CA ILE A 235 -0.24 -20.94 3.67
C ILE A 235 0.21 -21.35 2.27
N ARG A 236 -0.35 -20.68 1.27
CA ARG A 236 0.03 -20.81 -0.13
C ARG A 236 1.32 -20.02 -0.38
N TRP A 237 2.44 -20.61 0.02
CA TRP A 237 3.77 -20.09 -0.29
C TRP A 237 3.97 -19.99 -1.81
N GLN A 238 4.71 -18.97 -2.25
CA GLN A 238 4.94 -18.72 -3.68
C GLN A 238 3.63 -18.63 -4.49
N SER A 239 2.61 -17.95 -3.94
CA SER A 239 1.33 -17.71 -4.64
C SER A 239 1.53 -17.10 -6.02
N TYR A 240 2.67 -16.43 -6.23
CA TYR A 240 3.16 -15.95 -7.50
C TYR A 240 4.40 -16.73 -7.93
N ARG A 241 4.40 -17.26 -9.17
CA ARG A 241 5.60 -17.87 -9.75
C ARG A 241 6.65 -16.78 -9.99
N MET A 242 7.67 -16.75 -9.13
CA MET A 242 8.76 -15.78 -9.19
C MET A 242 10.00 -16.41 -9.82
N ASN A 243 10.75 -15.62 -10.58
CA ASN A 243 12.14 -15.98 -10.86
C ASN A 243 12.95 -15.63 -9.61
N VAL A 244 13.21 -16.65 -8.78
CA VAL A 244 13.86 -16.58 -7.45
C VAL A 244 15.24 -15.90 -7.49
N ARG A 245 15.84 -15.69 -8.66
CA ARG A 245 17.19 -15.12 -8.79
C ARG A 245 17.30 -13.62 -8.48
N ASN A 246 16.20 -12.88 -8.41
CA ASN A 246 16.21 -11.41 -8.39
C ASN A 246 15.37 -10.81 -7.26
N VAL A 247 15.67 -11.18 -6.01
CA VAL A 247 15.01 -10.60 -4.83
C VAL A 247 15.88 -9.53 -4.20
N ILE A 248 15.27 -8.38 -3.88
CA ILE A 248 15.92 -7.28 -3.18
C ILE A 248 15.90 -7.57 -1.69
N MET A 249 17.05 -8.03 -1.16
CA MET A 249 17.23 -8.32 0.27
C MET A 249 17.78 -7.14 1.06
N SER A 250 18.50 -6.24 0.39
CA SER A 250 19.20 -5.09 0.95
C SER A 250 19.30 -3.99 -0.10
N TYR A 251 19.63 -2.78 0.33
CA TYR A 251 19.88 -1.67 -0.58
C TYR A 251 21.06 -0.83 -0.09
N ARG A 252 22.13 -0.79 -0.91
CA ARG A 252 23.43 -0.19 -0.58
C ARG A 252 23.96 -0.56 0.82
N GLU A 253 24.09 0.39 1.73
CA GLU A 253 24.64 0.19 3.08
C GLU A 253 23.64 -0.43 4.05
N PHE A 254 22.36 -0.45 3.70
CA PHE A 254 21.31 -0.99 4.54
C PHE A 254 21.24 -2.51 4.41
N ARG A 255 21.29 -3.22 5.54
CA ARG A 255 21.09 -4.68 5.61
C ARG A 255 19.63 -5.13 5.42
N ASN A 256 18.73 -4.16 5.29
CA ASN A 256 17.32 -4.31 4.94
C ASN A 256 17.00 -3.31 3.82
N VAL A 257 15.73 -3.14 3.47
CA VAL A 257 15.34 -2.31 2.33
C VAL A 257 14.59 -1.07 2.84
N PRO A 258 15.19 0.13 2.79
CA PRO A 258 14.48 1.37 3.02
C PRO A 258 13.47 1.61 1.90
N LEU A 259 12.33 2.21 2.25
CA LEU A 259 11.24 2.60 1.35
C LEU A 259 10.90 4.08 1.57
N ILE A 260 10.62 4.82 0.50
CA ILE A 260 10.16 6.21 0.54
C ILE A 260 8.73 6.26 0.03
N GLY A 261 7.80 6.64 0.91
CA GLY A 261 6.38 6.81 0.62
C GLY A 261 5.98 8.25 0.34
N THR A 262 4.68 8.47 0.18
CA THR A 262 4.09 9.81 0.03
C THR A 262 4.07 10.57 1.36
N LYS A 263 3.96 9.88 2.49
CA LYS A 263 3.86 10.48 3.83
C LYS A 263 5.13 10.35 4.66
N GLY A 264 5.95 9.33 4.43
CA GLY A 264 7.17 9.12 5.20
C GLY A 264 8.02 8.00 4.67
N CYS A 265 9.14 7.78 5.36
CA CYS A 265 10.09 6.74 5.03
C CYS A 265 9.99 5.61 6.06
N ILE A 266 10.16 4.37 5.62
CA ILE A 266 10.13 3.19 6.47
C ILE A 266 10.95 2.07 5.81
N ASN A 267 11.72 1.30 6.58
CA ASN A 267 12.32 0.05 6.05
C ASN A 267 11.37 -1.15 6.25
N TYR A 268 11.45 -2.11 5.33
CA TYR A 268 10.94 -3.46 5.53
C TYR A 268 12.09 -4.46 5.55
N ASN A 269 11.82 -5.67 6.03
CA ASN A 269 12.82 -6.70 6.31
C ASN A 269 12.56 -7.94 5.42
N PRO A 270 13.08 -8.00 4.17
CA PRO A 270 12.82 -9.10 3.24
C PRO A 270 13.20 -10.48 3.77
N VAL A 271 14.16 -10.54 4.70
CA VAL A 271 14.60 -11.78 5.37
C VAL A 271 13.46 -12.52 6.07
N LEU A 272 12.41 -11.81 6.50
CA LEU A 272 11.22 -12.39 7.13
C LEU A 272 10.24 -13.00 6.11
N SER A 273 10.39 -12.68 4.82
CA SER A 273 9.52 -13.14 3.73
C SER A 273 10.16 -14.23 2.87
N LEU A 274 11.29 -14.81 3.28
CA LEU A 274 12.04 -15.79 2.48
C LEU A 274 11.16 -16.97 2.01
N ARG A 275 10.26 -17.49 2.85
CA ARG A 275 9.32 -18.56 2.45
C ARG A 275 8.34 -18.11 1.36
N GLN A 276 7.80 -16.88 1.46
CA GLN A 276 6.92 -16.31 0.42
C GLN A 276 7.66 -16.21 -0.92
N LEU A 277 8.93 -15.83 -0.86
CA LEU A 277 9.83 -15.63 -1.99
C LEU A 277 10.44 -16.95 -2.53
N GLY A 278 10.12 -18.08 -1.90
CA GLY A 278 10.52 -19.41 -2.33
C GLY A 278 11.89 -19.89 -1.87
N PHE A 279 12.46 -19.24 -0.86
CA PHE A 279 13.69 -19.65 -0.19
C PHE A 279 13.43 -20.45 1.08
N VAL A 280 14.39 -21.28 1.44
CA VAL A 280 14.41 -22.00 2.72
C VAL A 280 14.89 -21.04 3.82
N MET A 281 14.19 -21.03 4.95
CA MET A 281 14.68 -20.35 6.16
C MET A 281 15.59 -21.30 6.94
N ASN A 282 16.89 -21.02 6.93
CA ASN A 282 17.91 -21.85 7.57
C ASN A 282 18.13 -21.54 9.07
N GLY A 283 17.40 -20.58 9.62
CA GLY A 283 17.52 -20.15 11.01
C GLY A 283 16.83 -18.82 11.26
N ARG A 284 16.98 -18.31 12.48
CA ARG A 284 16.54 -16.96 12.86
C ARG A 284 17.36 -15.92 12.08
N PRO A 285 16.74 -14.84 11.55
CA PRO A 285 17.46 -13.71 10.99
C PRO A 285 18.44 -13.08 11.98
N LEU A 286 19.51 -12.47 11.48
CA LEU A 286 20.40 -11.67 12.30
C LEU A 286 19.68 -10.42 12.79
N ASP A 287 19.93 -9.99 14.02
CA ASP A 287 19.28 -8.80 14.59
C ASP A 287 19.53 -7.55 13.72
N ALA A 288 20.70 -7.46 13.07
CA ALA A 288 21.03 -6.36 12.15
C ALA A 288 20.23 -6.37 10.83
N GLU A 289 19.63 -7.49 10.43
CA GLU A 289 18.78 -7.61 9.23
C GLU A 289 17.32 -7.20 9.50
N ILE A 290 16.92 -7.20 10.77
CA ILE A 290 15.56 -6.86 11.21
C ILE A 290 15.49 -5.53 11.98
N ALA A 291 16.64 -4.92 12.28
CA ALA A 291 16.73 -3.65 12.99
C ALA A 291 16.02 -2.51 12.25
N GLU A 292 15.45 -1.58 13.02
CA GLU A 292 14.99 -0.31 12.47
C GLU A 292 16.20 0.49 11.93
N SER A 293 16.22 0.69 10.61
CA SER A 293 17.21 1.53 9.94
C SER A 293 16.60 2.87 9.53
N VAL A 294 15.32 2.87 9.16
CA VAL A 294 14.59 4.03 8.67
C VAL A 294 13.16 4.02 9.20
N TYR A 295 12.76 5.09 9.88
CA TYR A 295 11.37 5.47 10.11
C TYR A 295 11.27 6.96 10.48
N PHE A 296 10.59 7.75 9.65
CA PHE A 296 10.32 9.17 9.92
C PHE A 296 9.27 9.74 8.95
N GLU A 297 8.60 10.82 9.35
CA GLU A 297 7.69 11.56 8.47
C GLU A 297 8.48 12.36 7.44
N LYS A 298 8.05 12.37 6.17
CA LYS A 298 8.85 12.97 5.08
C LYS A 298 9.15 14.45 5.29
N ARG A 299 8.24 15.18 5.96
CA ARG A 299 8.37 16.60 6.26
C ARG A 299 9.22 16.89 7.50
N SER A 300 9.45 15.91 8.38
CA SER A 300 10.14 16.14 9.66
C SER A 300 11.66 16.14 9.52
N ASP A 301 12.21 15.43 8.53
CA ASP A 301 13.66 15.26 8.39
C ASP A 301 14.12 15.24 6.91
N PRO A 302 14.24 16.42 6.27
CA PRO A 302 14.66 16.52 4.87
C PRO A 302 16.09 16.03 4.62
N ALA A 303 16.98 16.16 5.60
CA ALA A 303 18.37 15.72 5.46
C ALA A 303 18.47 14.19 5.43
N ARG A 304 17.74 13.51 6.32
CA ARG A 304 17.67 12.05 6.32
C ARG A 304 16.91 11.51 5.10
N LEU A 305 15.90 12.23 4.60
CA LEU A 305 15.25 11.89 3.32
C LEU A 305 16.26 11.92 2.16
N GLU A 306 17.07 12.97 2.10
CA GLU A 306 18.10 13.10 1.07
C GLU A 306 19.18 12.02 1.21
N GLN A 307 19.55 11.65 2.44
CA GLN A 307 20.45 10.52 2.68
C GLN A 307 19.86 9.21 2.16
N VAL A 308 18.60 8.88 2.47
CA VAL A 308 17.95 7.65 2.00
C VAL A 308 17.76 7.65 0.48
N GLY A 309 17.47 8.81 -0.12
CA GLY A 309 17.28 8.96 -1.57
C GLY A 309 18.59 8.92 -2.37
N ARG A 310 19.71 9.35 -1.79
CA ARG A 310 21.04 9.31 -2.40
C ARG A 310 21.81 8.03 -2.10
N ALA A 311 21.48 7.37 -0.99
CA ALA A 311 22.06 6.10 -0.57
C ALA A 311 22.06 5.13 -1.72
#